data_AF-A0A397TBN6-F1
#
_entry.id   AF-A0A397TBN6-F1
#
_cell.length_a   1.000
_cell.length_b   1.000
_cell.length_c   1.000
_cell.angle_alpha   90.00
_cell.angle_beta   90.00
_cell.angle_gamma   90.00
#
_symmetry.space_group_name_H-M   'P 1'
#
loop_
_entity.id
_entity.type
_entity.pdbx_description
1 polymer ?
#
loop_
_entity_poly.entity_id
_entity_poly.type
_entity_poly.pdbx_seq_one_letter_code
_entity_poly.pdbx_strand_id
1 'polypeptide(L)' 'MIERSYKDRKFKAERCSFHIYCTVCDSLVIIHENTIKCGNDHLKKCITETTKMYSNSVQKKCEKWRKCIIAQF' A
#
# COMPACT_ATOMS: atom_id res chain seq x y z
N MET A 1 -12.79 12.37 -6.21
CA MET A 1 -14.19 12.88 -6.29
C MET A 1 -14.20 14.18 -5.52
N ILE A 2 -14.85 15.23 -6.01
CA ILE A 2 -15.00 16.45 -5.22
C ILE A 2 -16.27 16.27 -4.41
N GLU A 3 -16.13 15.98 -3.13
CA GLU A 3 -17.25 16.07 -2.20
C GLU A 3 -17.69 17.55 -2.21
N ARG A 4 -18.92 17.83 -2.62
CA ARG A 4 -19.48 19.18 -2.58
C ARG A 4 -20.60 19.17 -1.56
N SER A 5 -20.30 19.58 -0.32
CA SER A 5 -21.35 19.86 0.64
C SER A 5 -22.08 21.14 0.27
N TYR A 6 -23.39 21.00 0.08
CA TYR A 6 -24.29 22.13 -0.05
C TYR A 6 -24.77 22.56 1.35
N LYS A 7 -24.06 23.51 1.96
CA LYS A 7 -24.40 24.13 3.25
C LYS A 7 -24.55 25.64 3.07
N ASP A 8 -25.47 26.27 3.81
CA ASP A 8 -25.64 27.72 3.84
C ASP A 8 -25.92 28.38 2.47
N ARG A 9 -26.58 27.68 1.52
CA ARG A 9 -26.77 28.10 0.12
C ARG A 9 -25.48 28.44 -0.65
N LYS A 10 -24.30 28.05 -0.15
CA LYS A 10 -23.01 28.21 -0.84
C LYS A 10 -22.34 26.86 -1.03
N PHE A 11 -21.83 26.61 -2.23
CA PHE A 11 -20.89 25.52 -2.45
C PHE A 11 -19.57 25.88 -1.77
N LYS A 12 -19.26 25.23 -0.65
CA LYS A 12 -17.93 25.30 -0.06
C LYS A 12 -17.04 24.27 -0.77
N ALA A 13 -15.79 24.62 -1.04
CA ALA A 13 -14.80 23.66 -1.52
C ALA A 13 -14.50 22.71 -0.37
N GLU A 14 -15.26 21.61 -0.29
CA GLU A 14 -14.93 20.53 0.62
C GLU A 14 -13.64 19.88 0.14
N ARG A 15 -12.84 19.42 1.10
CA ARG A 15 -11.51 18.88 0.85
C ARG A 15 -11.58 17.76 -0.20
N CYS A 16 -10.78 17.88 -1.26
CA CYS A 16 -10.72 16.86 -2.29
C CYS A 16 -9.97 15.64 -1.76
N SER A 17 -10.69 14.57 -1.45
CA SER A 17 -10.13 13.26 -1.20
C SER A 17 -10.26 12.38 -2.46
N PHE A 18 -9.19 11.65 -2.76
CA PHE A 18 -9.14 10.66 -3.83
C PHE A 18 -8.88 9.30 -3.21
N HIS A 19 -9.67 8.31 -3.61
CA HIS A 19 -9.42 6.92 -3.28
C HIS A 19 -8.61 6.32 -4.42
N ILE A 20 -7.34 5.99 -4.15
CA ILE A 20 -6.48 5.29 -5.11
C ILE A 20 -6.34 3.85 -4.65
N TYR A 21 -6.64 2.91 -5.54
CA TYR A 21 -6.44 1.50 -5.29
C TYR A 21 -5.00 1.10 -5.60
N CYS A 22 -4.31 0.49 -4.62
CA CYS A 22 -2.94 0.02 -4.78
C CYS A 22 -2.94 -1.49 -5.02
N THR A 23 -2.66 -1.93 -6.24
CA THR A 23 -2.58 -3.36 -6.61
C THR A 23 -1.40 -4.09 -5.97
N VAL A 24 -0.35 -3.36 -5.56
CA VAL A 24 0.82 -3.93 -4.87
C VAL A 24 0.44 -4.44 -3.47
N CYS A 25 -0.51 -3.76 -2.82
CA CYS A 25 -0.94 -4.04 -1.46
C CYS A 25 -2.39 -4.52 -1.36
N ASP A 26 -3.09 -4.64 -2.50
CA ASP A 26 -4.53 -4.91 -2.59
C ASP A 26 -5.39 -4.00 -1.68
N SER A 27 -4.95 -2.76 -1.47
CA SER A 27 -5.52 -1.84 -0.47
C SER A 27 -5.99 -0.52 -1.08
N LEU A 28 -7.08 0.01 -0.52
CA LEU A 28 -7.63 1.31 -0.88
C LEU A 28 -6.95 2.42 -0.06
N VAL A 29 -6.35 3.39 -0.75
CA VAL A 29 -5.62 4.50 -0.14
C VAL A 29 -6.43 5.77 -0.27
N ILE A 30 -6.67 6.43 0.86
CA ILE A 30 -7.33 7.74 0.87
C ILE A 30 -6.26 8.82 0.84
N ILE A 31 -6.18 9.56 -0.27
CA ILE A 31 -5.29 10.70 -0.43
C ILE A 31 -6.12 11.97 -0.23
N HIS A 32 -5.77 12.75 0.78
CA HIS A 32 -6.42 14.02 1.08
C HIS A 32 -5.56 15.16 0.52
N GLU A 33 -6.13 15.97 -0.39
CA GLU A 33 -5.43 16.88 -1.31
C GLU A 33 -4.50 16.14 -2.28
N ASN A 34 -4.46 16.57 -3.54
CA ASN A 34 -3.69 15.97 -4.63
C ASN A 34 -2.16 16.11 -4.47
N THR A 35 -1.62 15.79 -3.29
CA THR A 35 -0.21 15.89 -2.98
C THR A 35 0.48 14.61 -3.42
N ILE A 36 1.22 14.70 -4.52
CA ILE A 36 2.12 13.65 -5.05
C ILE A 36 2.98 13.04 -3.93
N LYS A 37 3.33 13.84 -2.91
CA LYS A 37 4.04 13.41 -1.71
C LYS A 37 3.32 12.29 -0.94
N CYS A 38 2.00 12.40 -0.70
CA CYS A 38 1.23 11.39 0.02
C CYS A 38 1.18 10.06 -0.76
N GLY A 39 0.98 10.14 -2.08
CA GLY A 39 1.04 8.97 -2.96
C GLY A 39 2.40 8.27 -2.91
N ASN A 40 3.50 9.05 -2.96
CA ASN A 40 4.86 8.53 -2.92
C ASN A 40 5.22 7.87 -1.58
N ASP A 41 4.80 8.47 -0.45
CA ASP A 41 5.05 7.88 0.87
C ASP A 41 4.31 6.55 1.03
N HIS A 42 3.06 6.48 0.56
CA HIS A 42 2.31 5.22 0.55
C HIS A 42 2.97 4.17 -0.35
N LEU A 43 3.40 4.54 -1.55
CA LEU A 43 4.07 3.64 -2.49
C LEU A 43 5.35 3.07 -1.89
N LYS A 44 6.20 3.91 -1.27
CA LYS A 44 7.41 3.45 -0.57
C LYS A 44 7.10 2.45 0.53
N LYS A 45 6.06 2.72 1.33
CA LYS A 45 5.61 1.80 2.38
C LYS A 45 5.16 0.46 1.79
N CYS A 46 4.36 0.49 0.73
CA CYS A 46 3.90 -0.71 0.03
C CYS A 46 5.07 -1.56 -0.48
N ILE A 47 6.00 -0.96 -1.23
CA ILE A 47 7.18 -1.67 -1.76
C ILE A 47 7.99 -2.32 -0.64
N THR A 48 8.16 -1.61 0.49
CA THR A 48 8.90 -2.12 1.65
C THR A 48 8.23 -3.37 2.23
N GLU A 49 6.91 -3.34 2.42
CA GLU A 49 6.15 -4.49 2.95
C GLU A 49 6.17 -5.68 1.98
N THR A 50 5.98 -5.44 0.67
CA THR A 50 6.08 -6.48 -0.36
C THR A 50 7.48 -7.11 -0.39
N THR A 51 8.53 -6.31 -0.26
CA THR A 51 9.93 -6.79 -0.23
C THR A 51 10.19 -7.66 1.00
N LYS A 52 9.68 -7.27 2.17
CA LYS A 52 9.76 -8.10 3.40
C LYS A 52 9.02 -9.42 3.23
N MET A 53 7.79 -9.40 2.70
CA MET A 53 7.03 -10.62 2.44
C MET A 53 7.78 -11.58 1.51
N TYR A 54 8.36 -11.05 0.43
CA TYR A 54 9.14 -11.84 -0.53
C TYR A 54 10.44 -12.37 0.09
N SER A 55 11.17 -11.56 0.87
CA SER A 55 12.35 -12.01 1.60
C SER A 55 12.02 -13.15 2.58
N ASN A 56 10.93 -12.99 3.33
CA ASN A 56 10.49 -14.02 4.30
C ASN A 56 10.11 -15.33 3.60
N SER A 57 9.45 -15.26 2.44
CA SER A 57 9.09 -16.46 1.68
C SER A 57 10.32 -17.16 1.09
N VAL A 58 11.30 -16.38 0.60
CA VAL A 58 12.60 -16.89 0.14
C VAL A 58 13.37 -17.53 1.29
N GLN A 59 13.45 -16.88 2.45
CA GLN A 59 14.11 -17.42 3.65
C GLN A 59 13.47 -18.74 4.10
N LYS A 60 12.14 -18.81 4.17
CA LYS A 60 11.41 -20.05 4.47
C LYS A 60 11.70 -21.16 3.47
N LYS A 61 11.75 -20.83 2.17
CA LYS A 61 12.09 -21.78 1.13
C LYS A 61 13.52 -22.29 1.31
N CYS A 62 14.50 -21.41 1.51
CA CYS A 62 15.90 -21.77 1.76
C CYS A 62 16.07 -22.64 3.01
N GLU A 63 15.36 -22.33 4.10
CA GLU A 63 15.41 -23.15 5.32
C GLU A 63 14.84 -24.56 5.07
N LYS A 64 13.74 -24.66 4.31
CA LYS A 64 13.18 -25.95 3.91
C LYS A 64 14.19 -26.77 3.09
N TRP A 65 14.84 -26.15 2.09
CA TRP A 65 15.88 -26.82 1.30
C TRP A 65 17.06 -27.27 2.15
N ARG A 66 17.54 -26.42 3.07
CA ARG A 66 18.62 -26.78 4.02
C ARG A 66 18.24 -28.00 4.86
N LYS A 67 17.03 -28.04 5.43
CA LYS A 67 16.55 -29.19 6.21
C LYS A 67 16.48 -30.47 5.38
N CYS A 68 16.01 -30.40 4.13
CA CYS A 68 15.98 -31.54 3.23
C CYS A 68 17.38 -32.09 2.91
N ILE A 69 18.37 -31.22 2.69
CA ILE A 69 19.75 -31.64 2.43
C ILE A 69 20.35 -32.31 3.67
N ILE A 70 20.17 -31.71 4.85
CA ILE A 70 20.71 -32.27 6.11
C ILE A 70 20.08 -33.64 6.42
N ALA A 71 18.80 -33.85 6.13
CA ALA A 71 18.12 -35.14 6.36
C ALA A 71 18.54 -36.26 5.39
N GLN A 72 19.35 -35.96 4.36
CA GLN A 72 19.87 -36.93 3.40
C GLN A 72 21.28 -37.43 3.72
N PHE A 73 21.91 -36.90 4.77
CA PHE A 73 23.19 -37.34 5.33
C PHE A 73 22.97 -37.96 6.71
#